data_AF-A0A645DKT7-F1
#
_entry.id   AF-A0A645DKT7-F1
#
_cell.length_a   1.000
_cell.length_b   1.000
_cell.length_c   1.000
_cell.angle_alpha   90.00
_cell.angle_beta   90.00
_cell.angle_gamma   90.00
#
_symmetry.space_group_name_H-M   'P 1'
#
loop_
_entity.id
_entity.type
_entity.pdbx_description
1 polymer ?
#
loop_
_entity_poly.entity_id
_entity_poly.type
_entity_poly.pdbx_seq_one_letter_code
_entity_poly.pdbx_strand_id
1 'polypeptide(L)' 'MAAMYVFHPEMVNGERGKLSVDLKKCSSDLGMTSWQSRENGNHFIVTSIKKDEFLEELYATINR' A
#
# COMPACT_ATOMS: atom_id res chain seq x y z
N MET A 1 -4.87 -0.85 8.16
CA MET A 1 -3.98 -1.38 7.09
C MET A 1 -2.77 -0.48 6.85
N ALA A 2 -2.91 0.75 6.34
CA ALA A 2 -1.74 1.62 6.11
C ALA A 2 -0.92 1.92 7.37
N ALA A 3 -1.59 2.25 8.49
CA ALA A 3 -0.92 2.43 9.77
C ALA A 3 -0.22 1.15 10.26
N MET A 4 -0.73 -0.04 9.90
CA MET A 4 -0.12 -1.31 10.31
C MET A 4 1.25 -1.49 9.68
N TYR A 5 1.46 -1.09 8.43
CA TYR A 5 2.78 -1.13 7.80
C TYR A 5 3.84 -0.33 8.59
N VAL A 6 3.43 0.74 9.27
CA VAL A 6 4.34 1.58 10.07
C VAL A 6 4.83 0.84 11.32
N PHE A 7 3.96 0.02 11.93
CA PHE A 7 4.27 -0.71 13.17
C PHE A 7 4.78 -2.14 12.92
N HIS A 8 4.30 -2.78 11.87
CA HIS A 8 4.53 -4.17 11.50
C HIS A 8 4.82 -4.31 9.99
N PRO A 9 5.95 -3.78 9.50
CA PRO A 9 6.32 -3.87 8.08
C PRO A 9 6.50 -5.31 7.58
N GLU A 10 6.81 -6.25 8.47
CA GLU A 10 6.97 -7.69 8.19
C GLU A 10 5.67 -8.43 7.83
N MET A 11 4.52 -7.80 8.08
CA MET A 11 3.19 -8.37 7.79
C MET A 11 2.71 -8.08 6.36
N VAL A 12 3.46 -7.29 5.59
CA VAL A 12 3.08 -6.96 4.22
C VAL A 12 4.14 -7.39 3.23
N ASN A 13 3.70 -7.78 2.04
CA ASN A 13 4.57 -7.86 0.87
C ASN A 13 4.22 -6.72 -0.08
N GLY A 14 5.22 -6.28 -0.83
CA GLY A 14 5.01 -5.25 -1.81
C GLY A 14 6.13 -5.21 -2.83
N GLU A 15 5.96 -4.32 -3.80
CA GLU A 15 6.92 -4.14 -4.88
C GLU A 15 7.32 -2.67 -5.00
N ARG A 16 8.55 -2.47 -5.47
CA ARG A 16 9.05 -1.14 -5.82
C ARG A 16 8.60 -0.76 -7.21
N GLY A 17 8.38 0.53 -7.41
CA GLY A 17 7.95 1.04 -8.70
C GLY A 17 7.76 2.55 -8.73
N LYS A 18 7.06 3.00 -9.76
CA LYS A 18 6.74 4.40 -9.99
C LYS A 18 5.22 4.57 -10.02
N LEU A 19 4.71 5.41 -9.12
CA LEU A 19 3.35 5.91 -9.17
C LEU A 19 3.29 7.11 -10.11
N SER A 20 2.27 7.18 -10.95
CA SER A 20 1.91 8.38 -11.72
C SER A 20 0.46 8.74 -11.44
N VAL A 21 0.12 10.03 -11.50
CA VAL A 21 -1.23 10.55 -11.21
C VAL A 21 -1.70 11.36 -12.40
N ASP A 22 -2.95 11.14 -12.86
CA ASP A 22 -3.56 11.99 -13.88
C ASP A 22 -4.03 13.31 -13.24
N LEU A 23 -3.56 14.44 -13.78
CA LEU A 23 -3.88 15.78 -13.30
C LEU A 23 -4.67 16.60 -14.35
N LYS A 24 -5.11 15.98 -15.44
CA LYS A 24 -5.84 16.67 -16.51
C LYS A 24 -7.25 17.03 -16.05
N LYS A 25 -7.50 18.31 -15.83
CA LYS A 25 -8.79 18.89 -15.33
C LYS A 25 -10.06 18.50 -16.10
N CYS A 26 -9.97 17.99 -17.32
CA CYS A 26 -11.11 17.56 -18.15
C CYS A 26 -11.08 16.07 -18.51
N SER A 27 -10.19 15.30 -17.88
CA SER A 27 -10.17 13.85 -17.96
C SER A 27 -11.24 13.30 -17.02
N SER A 28 -11.97 12.25 -17.45
CA SER A 28 -12.79 11.45 -16.54
C SER A 28 -11.96 10.82 -15.41
N ASP A 29 -10.66 10.72 -15.63
CA ASP A 29 -9.72 9.99 -14.79
C ASP A 29 -8.87 10.95 -13.94
N LEU A 30 -9.29 12.21 -13.76
CA LEU A 30 -8.60 13.16 -12.89
C LEU A 30 -8.41 12.57 -11.48
N GLY A 31 -7.15 12.51 -11.04
CA GLY A 31 -6.76 11.92 -9.76
C GLY A 31 -6.53 10.41 -9.80
N MET A 32 -6.77 9.74 -10.93
CA MET A 32 -6.48 8.32 -11.10
C MET A 32 -4.97 8.08 -11.02
N THR A 33 -4.59 7.03 -10.30
CA THR A 33 -3.19 6.62 -10.14
C THR A 33 -2.88 5.41 -10.99
N SER A 34 -1.77 5.43 -11.71
CA SER A 34 -1.23 4.28 -12.42
C SER A 34 0.07 3.80 -11.77
N TRP A 35 0.27 2.47 -11.80
CA TRP A 35 1.42 1.82 -11.21
C TRP A 35 2.30 1.18 -12.28
N GLN A 36 3.61 1.35 -12.14
CA GLN A 36 4.61 0.66 -12.96
C GLN A 36 5.68 0.05 -12.07
N SER A 37 5.74 -1.29 -12.03
CA SER A 37 6.78 -2.04 -11.31
C SER A 37 8.16 -1.74 -11.89
N ARG A 38 9.12 -1.39 -11.02
CA ARG A 38 10.53 -1.08 -11.34
C ARG A 38 11.38 -1.28 -10.10
N GLU A 39 12.44 -2.08 -10.21
CA GLU A 39 13.35 -2.36 -9.08
C GLU A 39 13.92 -1.08 -8.44
N ASN A 40 14.32 -0.10 -9.27
CA ASN A 40 14.84 1.20 -8.84
C ASN A 40 13.73 2.26 -8.70
N GLY A 41 12.51 1.84 -8.43
CA GLY A 41 11.37 2.72 -8.20
C GLY A 41 11.43 3.42 -6.84
N ASN A 42 11.06 4.72 -6.83
CA ASN A 42 11.03 5.54 -5.62
C ASN A 42 9.80 5.28 -4.74
N HIS A 43 8.82 4.52 -5.23
CA HIS A 43 7.60 4.20 -4.50
C HIS A 43 7.59 2.71 -4.16
N PHE A 44 6.87 2.36 -3.10
CA PHE A 44 6.59 0.98 -2.70
C PHE A 44 5.07 0.83 -2.58
N ILE A 45 4.50 -0.18 -3.23
CA ILE A 45 3.08 -0.50 -3.12
C ILE A 45 2.92 -1.86 -2.45
N VAL A 46 1.97 -1.96 -1.52
CA VAL A 46 1.62 -3.22 -0.88
C VAL A 46 0.78 -4.05 -1.85
N THR A 47 1.20 -5.29 -2.11
CA THR A 47 0.52 -6.23 -3.02
C THR A 47 -0.22 -7.33 -2.26
N SER A 48 0.25 -7.67 -1.05
CA SER A 48 -0.46 -8.59 -0.17
C SER A 48 -0.16 -8.30 1.30
N ILE A 49 -1.05 -8.78 2.16
CA ILE A 49 -0.94 -8.71 3.61
C ILE A 49 -1.07 -10.13 4.13
N LYS A 50 -0.28 -10.50 5.13
CA LYS A 50 -0.45 -11.73 5.90
C LYS A 50 -1.71 -11.60 6.76
N LYS A 51 -2.85 -11.95 6.16
CA LYS A 51 -4.18 -11.65 6.69
C LYS A 51 -4.40 -12.16 8.11
N ASP A 52 -3.95 -13.39 8.40
CA ASP A 52 -4.21 -14.01 9.70
C ASP A 52 -3.41 -13.31 10.81
N GLU A 53 -2.11 -13.10 10.61
CA GLU A 53 -1.25 -12.30 11.49
C GLU A 53 -1.79 -10.88 11.69
N PHE A 54 -2.28 -10.25 10.61
CA PHE A 54 -2.89 -8.91 10.68
C PHE A 54 -4.14 -8.87 11.56
N LEU A 55 -5.02 -9.87 11.46
CA LEU A 55 -6.25 -9.92 12.23
C LEU A 55 -5.96 -10.20 13.70
N GLU A 56 -5.03 -11.12 14.00
CA GLU A 56 -4.59 -11.38 15.37
C GLU A 56 -4.06 -10.12 16.06
N GLU A 57 -3.16 -9.39 15.41
CA GLU A 57 -2.60 -8.15 15.96
C GLU A 57 -3.67 -7.07 16.14
N LEU A 58 -4.60 -6.94 15.18
CA LEU A 58 -5.71 -6.00 15.27
C LEU A 58 -6.60 -6.31 16.48
N TYR A 59 -6.97 -7.57 16.69
CA TYR A 59 -7.78 -7.97 17.85
C TYR A 59 -7.02 -7.81 19.17
N ALA A 60 -5.72 -8.14 19.20
CA ALA A 60 -4.90 -7.92 20.38
C ALA A 60 -4.81 -6.43 20.76
N THR A 61 -4.72 -5.54 19.76
CA THR A 61 -4.67 -4.09 19.96
C THR A 61 -6.01 -3.52 20.45
N ILE A 62 -7.14 -3.98 19.90
CA ILE A 62 -8.48 -3.46 20.26
C ILE A 62 -8.90 -3.91 21.68
N ASN A 63 -8.46 -5.08 22.12
CA ASN A 63 -8.82 -5.63 23.43
C ASN A 63 -7.86 -5.21 24.56
N ARG A 64 -6.99 -4.22 24.31
CA ARG A 64 -6.02 -3.67 25.26
C ARG A 64 -6.52 -2.37 25.86
#